data_AF-A0A7K0ZJM8-F1
#
_entry.id   AF-A0A7K0ZJM8-F1
#
_cell.length_a   1.000
_cell.length_b   1.000
_cell.length_c   1.000
_cell.angle_alpha   90.00
_cell.angle_beta   90.00
_cell.angle_gamma   90.00
#
_symmetry.space_group_name_H-M   'P 1'
#
loop_
_entity.id
_entity.type
_entity.pdbx_description
1 polymer ?
#
loop_
_entity_poly.entity_id
_entity_poly.type
_entity_poly.pdbx_seq_one_letter_code
_entity_poly.pdbx_strand_id
1 'polypeptide(L)'
;MGYSLPHLTLGGSHGDTHPIRAALALSLSAALLTAGIPSASAADILSATPSTIAGATLAVTPPTASSPPGVSPDVYYDEATGTYYLYTTNMPTKAYTSTDGTNWTEVAGAQLPPGFDWSVVRMGPNDYRMYHAGINPNSPSVVSCTKMKKALFYSTSTDLIHWTTQPGPILDDVGCGVPHVLRKPDGTFLLYYNTITTQHGVHIATSNDGLSWTPLSGLVANDPDLVDPAPLMMPDGTYLMVGSTTGGGRGAQELQILSS
;
A
#
# COMPACT_ATOMS: atom_id res chain seq x y z
N MET A 1 13.44 51.97 36.59
CA MET A 1 13.29 51.28 37.89
C MET A 1 13.46 49.79 37.59
N GLY A 2 14.56 49.07 37.90
CA GLY A 2 15.62 49.24 38.91
C GLY A 2 15.03 49.07 40.31
N TYR A 3 15.39 48.14 41.21
CA TYR A 3 16.61 47.31 41.47
C TYR A 3 16.20 46.00 42.23
N SER A 4 16.97 44.94 42.50
CA SER A 4 18.28 44.38 42.06
C SER A 4 18.40 42.92 42.60
N LEU A 5 19.37 42.13 42.12
CA LEU A 5 19.89 40.92 42.81
C LEU A 5 20.84 41.28 43.96
N PRO A 6 21.14 40.33 44.86
CA PRO A 6 22.54 40.11 45.28
C PRO A 6 23.01 38.64 45.19
N HIS A 7 24.33 38.50 45.26
CA HIS A 7 25.14 37.30 45.02
C HIS A 7 25.76 36.77 46.35
N LEU A 8 26.44 35.60 46.23
CA LEU A 8 27.55 35.06 47.05
C LEU A 8 27.18 34.25 48.32
N THR A 9 27.92 33.22 48.79
CA THR A 9 29.37 32.93 48.66
C THR A 9 29.72 31.42 48.72
N LEU A 10 30.97 31.07 48.38
CA LEU A 10 31.63 29.76 48.39
C LEU A 10 32.06 29.25 49.79
N GLY A 11 32.41 27.95 49.88
CA GLY A 11 33.46 27.47 50.81
C GLY A 11 33.34 26.02 51.26
N GLY A 12 34.36 25.18 51.00
CA GLY A 12 34.47 23.83 51.58
C GLY A 12 35.30 22.83 50.78
N SER A 13 36.63 22.83 50.96
CA SER A 13 37.54 21.83 50.41
C SER A 13 38.20 21.02 51.52
N HIS A 14 38.28 19.70 51.35
CA HIS A 14 39.25 18.71 51.86
C HIS A 14 38.81 17.37 51.21
N GLY A 15 39.64 16.50 50.64
CA GLY A 15 41.09 16.44 50.63
C GLY A 15 41.56 15.14 51.27
N ASP A 16 41.50 14.02 50.53
CA ASP A 16 42.14 12.76 50.96
C ASP A 16 42.47 11.82 49.77
N THR A 17 43.41 10.90 49.97
CA THR A 17 44.27 10.38 48.89
C THR A 17 44.30 8.85 48.74
N HIS A 18 44.26 8.40 47.47
CA HIS A 18 44.79 7.11 46.96
C HIS A 18 44.13 5.80 47.51
N PRO A 19 44.28 4.62 46.83
CA PRO A 19 45.24 4.28 45.78
C PRO A 19 44.68 3.79 44.44
N ILE A 20 45.61 3.74 43.48
CA ILE A 20 45.45 3.24 42.12
C ILE A 20 45.01 1.77 42.13
N ARG A 21 43.94 1.45 41.40
CA ARG A 21 43.67 0.10 40.90
C ARG A 21 43.60 0.14 39.38
N ALA A 22 44.58 -0.50 38.73
CA ALA A 22 44.59 -0.66 37.29
C ALA A 22 43.46 -1.61 36.88
N ALA A 23 42.41 -1.07 36.24
CA ALA A 23 41.45 -1.88 35.52
C ALA A 23 42.02 -2.20 34.14
N LEU A 24 42.24 -3.49 33.84
CA LEU A 24 42.51 -3.93 32.48
C LEU A 24 41.29 -3.63 31.62
N ALA A 25 41.39 -2.64 30.73
CA ALA A 25 40.45 -2.49 29.63
C ALA A 25 40.76 -3.58 28.59
N LEU A 26 40.09 -4.73 28.68
CA LEU A 26 39.98 -5.63 27.53
C LEU A 26 39.11 -4.94 26.48
N SER A 27 39.75 -4.26 25.53
CA SER A 27 39.12 -3.84 24.29
C SER A 27 38.79 -5.08 23.47
N LEU A 28 37.58 -5.62 23.66
CA LEU A 28 37.06 -6.69 22.82
C LEU A 28 36.72 -6.10 21.45
N SER A 29 37.71 -6.05 20.56
CA SER A 29 37.51 -5.73 19.15
C SER A 29 36.67 -6.83 18.50
N ALA A 30 35.34 -6.67 18.58
CA ALA A 30 34.41 -7.44 17.78
C ALA A 30 34.67 -7.11 16.31
N ALA A 31 35.46 -7.95 15.65
CA ALA A 31 35.57 -7.94 14.20
C ALA A 31 34.19 -8.32 13.64
N LEU A 32 33.38 -7.32 13.30
CA LEU A 32 32.21 -7.53 12.47
C LEU A 32 32.71 -8.08 11.14
N LEU A 33 32.59 -9.39 10.98
CA LEU A 33 32.57 -10.03 9.68
C LEU A 33 31.31 -9.52 8.97
N THR A 34 31.44 -8.38 8.30
CA THR A 34 30.53 -7.98 7.23
C THR A 34 30.72 -8.96 6.10
N ALA A 35 30.14 -10.16 6.25
CA ALA A 35 29.80 -11.01 5.12
C ALA A 35 29.01 -10.09 4.18
N GLY A 36 29.60 -9.81 3.01
CA GLY A 36 29.04 -8.83 2.09
C GLY A 36 27.65 -9.29 1.71
N ILE A 37 26.63 -8.62 2.25
CA ILE A 37 25.27 -8.75 1.74
C ILE A 37 25.39 -8.32 0.27
N PRO A 38 25.16 -9.22 -0.70
CA PRO A 38 25.24 -8.81 -2.08
C PRO A 38 24.21 -7.70 -2.26
N SER A 39 24.68 -6.54 -2.71
CA SER A 39 23.78 -5.45 -3.08
C SER A 39 22.76 -6.04 -4.04
N ALA A 40 21.47 -5.95 -3.70
CA ALA A 40 20.42 -6.47 -4.55
C ALA A 40 20.43 -5.71 -5.87
N SER A 41 21.13 -6.27 -6.85
CA SER A 41 21.09 -5.82 -8.23
C SER A 41 19.64 -5.91 -8.66
N ALA A 42 19.05 -4.78 -9.06
CA ALA A 42 17.75 -4.80 -9.71
C ALA A 42 17.88 -5.72 -10.93
N ALA A 43 17.17 -6.86 -10.89
CA ALA A 43 17.02 -7.70 -12.05
C ALA A 43 15.92 -7.04 -12.90
N ASP A 44 16.31 -6.42 -14.02
CA ASP A 44 15.47 -5.43 -14.73
C ASP A 44 14.12 -5.94 -15.27
N ILE A 45 13.80 -7.24 -15.15
CA ILE A 45 12.47 -7.79 -15.47
C ILE A 45 12.07 -8.86 -14.44
N LEU A 46 11.05 -8.54 -13.63
CA LEU A 46 10.37 -9.47 -12.71
C LEU A 46 9.34 -10.33 -13.48
N SER A 47 9.77 -11.42 -14.12
CA SER A 47 8.88 -12.29 -14.91
C SER A 47 8.24 -13.41 -14.09
N ALA A 48 6.90 -13.52 -14.10
CA ALA A 48 6.19 -14.67 -13.56
C ALA A 48 6.46 -15.93 -14.41
N THR A 49 7.27 -16.85 -13.86
CA THR A 49 7.56 -18.17 -14.43
C THR A 49 6.82 -19.24 -13.62
N PRO A 50 6.48 -20.42 -14.19
CA PRO A 50 5.91 -21.53 -13.41
C PRO A 50 6.72 -21.95 -12.18
N SER A 51 8.02 -21.61 -12.14
CA SER A 51 8.91 -21.77 -10.99
C SER A 51 8.83 -20.65 -9.94
N THR A 52 8.49 -19.40 -10.30
CA THR A 52 8.28 -18.28 -9.36
C THR A 52 6.82 -18.12 -8.92
N ILE A 53 5.89 -18.75 -9.63
CA ILE A 53 4.48 -18.89 -9.22
C ILE A 53 4.12 -20.33 -8.85
N ALA A 54 5.09 -21.11 -8.36
CA ALA A 54 4.95 -22.56 -8.16
C ALA A 54 3.77 -22.91 -7.23
N GLY A 55 2.72 -23.50 -7.79
CA GLY A 55 1.48 -23.85 -7.09
C GLY A 55 0.30 -22.91 -7.34
N ALA A 56 0.53 -21.72 -7.90
CA ALA A 56 -0.55 -20.84 -8.35
C ALA A 56 -1.08 -21.31 -9.72
N THR A 57 -2.39 -21.58 -9.78
CA THR A 57 -3.08 -21.87 -11.04
C THR A 57 -4.00 -20.71 -11.41
N LEU A 58 -3.71 -20.04 -12.52
CA LEU A 58 -4.65 -19.10 -13.15
C LEU A 58 -5.78 -19.90 -13.81
N ALA A 59 -6.83 -20.20 -13.03
CA ALA A 59 -8.07 -20.72 -13.56
C ALA A 59 -8.81 -19.58 -14.28
N VAL A 60 -8.80 -19.60 -15.62
CA VAL A 60 -9.66 -18.72 -16.40
C VAL A 60 -11.11 -19.13 -16.11
N THR A 61 -11.88 -18.22 -15.51
CA THR A 61 -13.28 -18.45 -15.15
C THR A 61 -14.07 -18.91 -16.38
N PRO A 62 -14.98 -19.90 -16.27
CA PRO A 62 -15.80 -20.33 -17.39
C PRO A 62 -16.54 -19.15 -18.05
N PRO A 63 -16.73 -19.13 -19.39
CA PRO A 63 -17.35 -18.01 -20.12
C PRO A 63 -18.79 -17.65 -19.72
N THR A 64 -19.39 -18.44 -18.81
CA THR A 64 -20.75 -18.26 -18.27
C THR A 64 -20.79 -17.40 -17.00
N ALA A 65 -19.64 -17.09 -16.38
CA ALA A 65 -19.61 -16.19 -15.24
C ALA A 65 -19.89 -14.75 -15.69
N SER A 66 -20.93 -14.14 -15.15
CA SER A 66 -21.25 -12.73 -15.41
C SER A 66 -20.60 -11.85 -14.35
N SER A 67 -19.47 -11.22 -14.69
CA SER A 67 -18.91 -10.14 -13.88
C SER A 67 -19.95 -9.02 -13.69
N PRO A 68 -20.17 -8.51 -12.48
CA PRO A 68 -21.02 -7.36 -12.25
C PRO A 68 -20.55 -6.11 -13.01
N PRO A 69 -21.47 -5.21 -13.41
CA PRO A 69 -21.14 -4.05 -14.23
C PRO A 69 -20.36 -3.00 -13.43
N GLY A 70 -19.22 -2.57 -13.98
CA GLY A 70 -18.40 -1.47 -13.48
C GLY A 70 -16.96 -1.57 -14.00
N VAL A 71 -16.09 -0.72 -13.46
CA VAL A 71 -14.64 -0.75 -13.70
C VAL A 71 -13.88 -0.77 -12.36
N SER A 72 -12.57 -0.96 -12.41
CA SER A 72 -11.70 -0.99 -11.22
C SER A 72 -12.24 -1.88 -10.08
N PRO A 73 -12.47 -3.19 -10.33
CA PRO A 73 -13.00 -4.10 -9.33
C PRO A 73 -11.97 -4.40 -8.24
N ASP A 74 -12.40 -4.38 -6.99
CA ASP A 74 -11.64 -4.93 -5.85
C ASP A 74 -12.45 -6.03 -5.16
N VAL A 75 -11.78 -7.13 -4.78
CA VAL A 75 -12.41 -8.30 -4.16
C VAL A 75 -11.75 -8.59 -2.83
N TYR A 76 -12.53 -8.48 -1.76
CA TYR A 76 -12.15 -8.89 -0.41
C TYR A 76 -12.81 -10.23 -0.07
N TYR A 77 -12.06 -11.18 0.47
CA TYR A 77 -12.60 -12.45 0.99
C TYR A 77 -12.67 -12.43 2.51
N ASP A 78 -13.86 -12.57 3.07
CA ASP A 78 -14.06 -12.76 4.49
C ASP A 78 -14.06 -14.25 4.86
N GLU A 79 -12.93 -14.72 5.38
CA GLU A 79 -12.77 -16.08 5.89
C GLU A 79 -13.77 -16.44 7.01
N ALA A 80 -14.26 -15.46 7.78
CA ALA A 80 -15.15 -15.72 8.91
C ALA A 80 -16.57 -16.13 8.47
N THR A 81 -17.02 -15.64 7.32
CA THR A 81 -18.32 -15.99 6.72
C THR A 81 -18.21 -16.86 5.47
N GLY A 82 -17.01 -17.01 4.90
CA GLY A 82 -16.79 -17.67 3.62
C GLY A 82 -17.31 -16.85 2.42
N THR A 83 -17.40 -15.52 2.56
CA THR A 83 -18.04 -14.63 1.58
C THR A 83 -17.02 -13.75 0.88
N TYR A 84 -17.06 -13.71 -0.45
CA TYR A 84 -16.40 -12.69 -1.25
C TYR A 84 -17.27 -11.44 -1.32
N TYR A 85 -16.65 -10.27 -1.15
CA TYR A 85 -17.23 -8.95 -1.34
C TYR A 85 -16.52 -8.29 -2.52
N LEU A 86 -17.26 -7.90 -3.55
CA LEU A 86 -16.76 -7.21 -4.73
C LEU A 86 -17.28 -5.79 -4.75
N TYR A 87 -16.38 -4.84 -4.95
CA TYR A 87 -16.67 -3.41 -5.09
C TYR A 87 -16.29 -2.97 -6.50
N THR A 88 -17.25 -2.45 -7.28
CA THR A 88 -17.00 -1.97 -8.66
C THR A 88 -17.29 -0.48 -8.82
N THR A 89 -16.35 0.28 -9.38
CA THR A 89 -16.59 1.69 -9.72
C THR A 89 -17.69 1.77 -10.79
N ASN A 90 -18.83 2.32 -10.40
CA ASN A 90 -20.04 2.47 -11.21
C ASN A 90 -20.87 3.66 -10.69
N MET A 91 -21.87 4.11 -11.43
CA MET A 91 -22.77 5.21 -11.04
C MET A 91 -24.24 4.75 -11.13
N PRO A 92 -24.94 4.50 -10.00
CA PRO A 92 -24.43 4.56 -8.62
C PRO A 92 -23.38 3.49 -8.32
N THR A 93 -22.58 3.75 -7.29
CA THR A 93 -21.57 2.82 -6.75
C THR A 93 -22.26 1.58 -6.16
N LYS A 94 -21.70 0.38 -6.39
CA LYS A 94 -22.32 -0.89 -5.99
C LYS A 94 -21.32 -1.86 -5.36
N ALA A 95 -21.84 -2.61 -4.39
CA ALA A 95 -21.17 -3.77 -3.79
C ALA A 95 -21.95 -5.05 -4.12
N TYR A 96 -21.24 -6.15 -4.26
CA TYR A 96 -21.78 -7.47 -4.58
C TYR A 96 -21.18 -8.52 -3.64
N THR A 97 -21.91 -9.59 -3.37
CA THR A 97 -21.38 -10.76 -2.65
C THR A 97 -21.42 -12.02 -3.50
N SER A 98 -20.51 -12.94 -3.20
CA SER A 98 -20.46 -14.30 -3.76
C SER A 98 -19.96 -15.28 -2.71
N THR A 99 -20.36 -16.55 -2.81
CA THR A 99 -19.80 -17.66 -2.03
C THR A 99 -18.86 -18.56 -2.86
N ASP A 100 -18.78 -18.33 -4.18
CA ASP A 100 -17.95 -19.11 -5.11
C ASP A 100 -16.98 -18.28 -5.96
N GLY A 101 -17.03 -16.94 -5.85
CA GLY A 101 -16.18 -16.00 -6.58
C GLY A 101 -16.59 -15.75 -8.04
N THR A 102 -17.68 -16.39 -8.51
CA THR A 102 -18.10 -16.38 -9.92
C THR A 102 -19.55 -15.95 -10.13
N ASN A 103 -20.44 -16.28 -9.18
CA ASN A 103 -21.85 -15.89 -9.18
C ASN A 103 -22.05 -14.78 -8.14
N TRP A 104 -22.45 -13.60 -8.60
CA TRP A 104 -22.47 -12.38 -7.80
C TRP A 104 -23.90 -11.85 -7.59
N THR A 105 -24.23 -11.48 -6.36
CA THR A 105 -25.52 -10.88 -5.97
C THR A 105 -25.29 -9.46 -5.47
N GLU A 106 -26.06 -8.49 -5.95
CA GLU A 106 -25.97 -7.09 -5.49
C GLU A 106 -26.41 -6.96 -4.03
N VAL A 107 -25.62 -6.27 -3.21
CA VAL A 107 -25.95 -6.06 -1.79
C VAL A 107 -26.89 -4.87 -1.65
N ALA A 108 -28.17 -5.18 -1.42
CA ALA A 108 -29.19 -4.18 -1.15
C ALA A 108 -28.81 -3.34 0.10
N GLY A 109 -28.79 -2.02 -0.05
CA GLY A 109 -28.51 -1.08 1.03
C GLY A 109 -27.03 -0.77 1.27
N ALA A 110 -26.11 -1.29 0.46
CA ALA A 110 -24.68 -0.96 0.57
C ALA A 110 -24.42 0.56 0.46
N GLN A 111 -23.56 1.06 1.34
CA GLN A 111 -23.19 2.48 1.43
C GLN A 111 -21.68 2.59 1.25
N LEU A 112 -21.26 2.78 -0.01
CA LEU A 112 -19.86 2.95 -0.39
C LEU A 112 -19.44 4.42 -0.29
N PRO A 113 -18.15 4.70 0.00
CA PRO A 113 -17.67 6.06 0.12
C PRO A 113 -17.62 6.76 -1.26
N PRO A 114 -17.69 8.09 -1.30
CA PRO A 114 -17.52 8.84 -2.54
C PRO A 114 -16.10 8.67 -3.08
N GLY A 115 -15.97 8.52 -4.39
CA GLY A 115 -14.71 8.24 -5.05
C GLY A 115 -14.84 7.04 -5.98
N PHE A 116 -13.72 6.39 -6.21
CA PHE A 116 -13.53 5.30 -7.16
C PHE A 116 -12.27 4.52 -6.78
N ASP A 117 -12.01 3.41 -7.47
CA ASP A 117 -10.77 2.63 -7.36
C ASP A 117 -10.47 2.21 -5.90
N TRP A 118 -11.32 1.31 -5.38
CA TRP A 118 -11.27 0.86 -3.99
C TRP A 118 -10.20 -0.22 -3.76
N SER A 119 -9.73 -0.35 -2.52
CA SER A 119 -8.87 -1.45 -2.06
C SER A 119 -9.13 -1.70 -0.58
N VAL A 120 -9.56 -2.91 -0.20
CA VAL A 120 -9.99 -3.23 1.17
C VAL A 120 -8.99 -4.09 1.93
N VAL A 121 -8.66 -3.68 3.17
CA VAL A 121 -7.85 -4.45 4.11
C VAL A 121 -8.56 -4.68 5.44
N ARG A 122 -8.26 -5.82 6.08
CA ARG A 122 -8.69 -6.13 7.45
C ARG A 122 -7.73 -5.51 8.46
N MET A 123 -8.27 -4.72 9.38
CA MET A 123 -7.53 -4.11 10.48
C MET A 123 -7.61 -4.97 11.75
N GLY A 124 -8.79 -5.56 12.02
CA GLY A 124 -9.01 -6.46 13.16
C GLY A 124 -10.28 -7.34 13.02
N PRO A 125 -10.73 -7.98 14.11
CA PRO A 125 -12.03 -8.65 14.15
C PRO A 125 -13.15 -7.61 14.00
N ASN A 126 -13.83 -7.62 12.85
CA ASN A 126 -14.86 -6.65 12.48
C ASN A 126 -14.38 -5.19 12.45
N ASP A 127 -13.12 -4.97 12.03
CA ASP A 127 -12.57 -3.65 11.73
C ASP A 127 -11.88 -3.72 10.36
N TYR A 128 -12.41 -2.95 9.41
CA TYR A 128 -12.02 -2.95 8.00
C TYR A 128 -11.72 -1.53 7.54
N ARG A 129 -10.73 -1.40 6.66
CA ARG A 129 -10.36 -0.14 6.02
C ARG A 129 -10.42 -0.29 4.51
N MET A 130 -11.18 0.58 3.86
CA MET A 130 -11.23 0.74 2.42
C MET A 130 -10.40 1.97 2.07
N TYR A 131 -9.32 1.77 1.34
CA TYR A 131 -8.62 2.82 0.63
C TYR A 131 -9.34 3.11 -0.67
N HIS A 132 -9.31 4.36 -1.12
CA HIS A 132 -9.97 4.75 -2.35
C HIS A 132 -9.37 6.00 -2.95
N ALA A 133 -9.44 6.12 -4.27
CA ALA A 133 -9.07 7.34 -4.95
C ALA A 133 -10.25 8.32 -4.98
N GLY A 134 -9.92 9.61 -4.99
CA GLY A 134 -10.84 10.71 -5.24
C GLY A 134 -10.13 11.86 -5.94
N ILE A 135 -10.87 12.80 -6.54
CA ILE A 135 -10.27 14.01 -7.11
C ILE A 135 -9.59 14.80 -5.98
N ASN A 136 -8.31 15.14 -6.12
CA ASN A 136 -7.60 15.91 -5.10
C ASN A 136 -8.23 17.31 -4.97
N PRO A 137 -8.79 17.70 -3.81
CA PRO A 137 -9.46 18.99 -3.62
C PRO A 137 -8.50 20.19 -3.66
N ASN A 138 -7.20 19.95 -3.51
CA ASN A 138 -6.12 20.95 -3.55
C ASN A 138 -5.59 21.17 -4.97
N SER A 139 -6.17 20.54 -6.00
CA SER A 139 -5.70 20.59 -7.39
C SER A 139 -6.81 20.93 -8.39
N PRO A 140 -6.49 21.52 -9.57
CA PRO A 140 -7.49 21.75 -10.61
C PRO A 140 -8.13 20.46 -11.12
N SER A 141 -9.46 20.43 -11.22
CA SER A 141 -10.25 19.29 -11.69
C SER A 141 -10.12 19.04 -13.21
N VAL A 142 -8.94 18.60 -13.66
CA VAL A 142 -8.67 18.24 -15.06
C VAL A 142 -8.71 16.72 -15.21
N VAL A 143 -9.59 16.22 -16.08
CA VAL A 143 -9.74 14.77 -16.33
C VAL A 143 -8.78 14.31 -17.43
N SER A 144 -7.58 13.85 -17.06
CA SER A 144 -6.61 13.21 -17.96
C SER A 144 -5.52 12.50 -17.17
N CYS A 145 -5.02 11.34 -17.63
CA CYS A 145 -3.96 10.61 -16.93
C CYS A 145 -2.68 11.41 -16.68
N THR A 146 -2.39 12.45 -17.47
CA THR A 146 -1.20 13.29 -17.32
C THR A 146 -1.45 14.59 -16.53
N LYS A 147 -2.67 14.82 -16.04
CA LYS A 147 -3.09 16.10 -15.44
C LYS A 147 -3.99 15.96 -14.21
N MET A 148 -4.75 14.87 -14.10
CA MET A 148 -5.56 14.57 -12.92
C MET A 148 -4.65 14.14 -11.78
N LYS A 149 -4.67 14.90 -10.68
CA LYS A 149 -4.21 14.37 -9.39
C LYS A 149 -5.40 13.69 -8.71
N LYS A 150 -5.43 12.37 -8.75
CA LYS A 150 -6.18 11.59 -7.77
C LYS A 150 -5.42 11.67 -6.44
N ALA A 151 -6.13 11.82 -5.33
CA ALA A 151 -5.58 11.66 -4.00
C ALA A 151 -6.13 10.37 -3.37
N LEU A 152 -5.36 9.76 -2.47
CA LEU A 152 -5.78 8.62 -1.67
C LEU A 152 -6.59 9.11 -0.47
N PHE A 153 -7.74 8.50 -0.25
CA PHE A 153 -8.60 8.66 0.91
C PHE A 153 -8.76 7.30 1.60
N TYR A 154 -9.36 7.29 2.79
CA TYR A 154 -9.78 6.05 3.42
C TYR A 154 -11.14 6.17 4.10
N SER A 155 -11.79 5.03 4.21
CA SER A 155 -13.07 4.83 4.89
C SER A 155 -12.99 3.60 5.78
N THR A 156 -13.79 3.57 6.85
CA THR A 156 -13.81 2.49 7.84
C THR A 156 -15.16 1.79 7.86
N SER A 157 -15.19 0.48 8.09
CA SER A 157 -16.41 -0.32 8.24
C SER A 157 -16.23 -1.42 9.29
N THR A 158 -17.32 -1.87 9.88
CA THR A 158 -17.37 -3.05 10.76
C THR A 158 -18.06 -4.25 10.11
N ASP A 159 -18.64 -4.09 8.92
CA ASP A 159 -19.51 -5.09 8.27
C ASP A 159 -19.30 -5.25 6.75
N LEU A 160 -18.30 -4.55 6.18
CA LEU A 160 -17.93 -4.52 4.76
C LEU A 160 -18.98 -3.89 3.81
N ILE A 161 -20.14 -3.46 4.33
CA ILE A 161 -21.29 -2.97 3.55
C ILE A 161 -21.58 -1.49 3.81
N HIS A 162 -21.42 -1.03 5.04
CA HIS A 162 -21.60 0.37 5.44
C HIS A 162 -20.23 1.00 5.74
N TRP A 163 -19.85 2.00 4.96
CA TRP A 163 -18.54 2.65 5.04
C TRP A 163 -18.67 4.08 5.54
N THR A 164 -17.84 4.44 6.52
CA THR A 164 -17.72 5.81 7.04
C THR A 164 -16.45 6.45 6.51
N THR A 165 -16.59 7.46 5.65
CA THR A 165 -15.47 8.22 5.08
C THR A 165 -14.79 9.08 6.13
N GLN A 166 -13.46 9.03 6.14
CA GLN A 166 -12.63 9.79 7.06
C GLN A 166 -12.18 11.12 6.44
N PRO A 167 -11.87 12.17 7.24
CA PRO A 167 -11.66 13.51 6.70
C PRO A 167 -10.35 13.65 5.92
N GLY A 168 -10.47 14.10 4.66
CA GLY A 168 -9.35 14.54 3.83
C GLY A 168 -8.51 13.42 3.20
N PRO A 169 -7.61 13.77 2.28
CA PRO A 169 -6.68 12.81 1.68
C PRO A 169 -5.56 12.45 2.65
N ILE A 170 -5.08 11.21 2.55
CA ILE A 170 -3.89 10.68 3.24
C ILE A 170 -2.66 10.58 2.33
N LEU A 171 -2.83 10.77 1.01
CA LEU A 171 -1.74 10.97 0.05
C LEU A 171 -2.24 11.82 -1.12
N ASP A 172 -1.52 12.90 -1.47
CA ASP A 172 -1.97 13.90 -2.46
C ASP A 172 -1.92 13.43 -3.94
N ASP A 173 -1.13 12.41 -4.27
CA ASP A 173 -0.95 11.94 -5.64
C ASP A 173 -0.88 10.41 -5.68
N VAL A 174 -1.95 9.80 -6.20
CA VAL A 174 -2.01 8.39 -6.63
C VAL A 174 -2.23 8.25 -8.15
N GLY A 175 -1.81 9.28 -8.90
CA GLY A 175 -1.76 9.25 -10.35
C GLY A 175 -3.14 9.10 -10.99
N CYS A 176 -3.23 8.25 -12.02
CA CYS A 176 -4.47 7.99 -12.75
C CYS A 176 -4.94 6.54 -12.78
N GLY A 177 -4.14 5.58 -12.33
CA GLY A 177 -4.54 4.19 -12.19
C GLY A 177 -5.34 3.92 -10.91
N VAL A 178 -5.50 2.63 -10.60
CA VAL A 178 -6.08 2.09 -9.35
C VAL A 178 -5.00 1.94 -8.27
N PRO A 179 -5.04 2.68 -7.15
CA PRO A 179 -4.16 2.42 -6.01
C PRO A 179 -4.61 1.15 -5.26
N HIS A 180 -3.66 0.29 -4.88
CA HIS A 180 -3.94 -0.92 -4.11
C HIS A 180 -3.08 -0.99 -2.86
N VAL A 181 -3.70 -1.29 -1.71
CA VAL A 181 -3.01 -1.40 -0.42
C VAL A 181 -3.04 -2.84 0.08
N LEU A 182 -1.85 -3.40 0.32
CA LEU A 182 -1.69 -4.66 1.04
C LEU A 182 -1.32 -4.39 2.50
N ARG A 183 -1.92 -5.13 3.42
CA ARG A 183 -1.46 -5.27 4.80
C ARG A 183 -0.63 -6.54 4.93
N LYS A 184 0.60 -6.43 5.42
CA LYS A 184 1.52 -7.55 5.65
C LYS A 184 1.22 -8.25 6.99
N PRO A 185 1.64 -9.52 7.19
CA PRO A 185 1.47 -10.25 8.44
C PRO A 185 2.11 -9.59 9.67
N ASP A 186 3.17 -8.80 9.47
CA ASP A 186 3.82 -7.99 10.52
C ASP A 186 2.99 -6.77 10.96
N GLY A 187 1.83 -6.54 10.33
CA GLY A 187 0.91 -5.45 10.62
C GLY A 187 1.18 -4.15 9.85
N THR A 188 2.32 -4.03 9.16
CA THR A 188 2.67 -2.87 8.31
C THR A 188 2.04 -2.99 6.91
N PHE A 189 2.15 -1.94 6.09
CA PHE A 189 1.41 -1.81 4.84
C PHE A 189 2.32 -1.47 3.66
N LEU A 190 1.91 -1.94 2.47
CA LEU A 190 2.44 -1.55 1.17
C LEU A 190 1.31 -0.90 0.36
N LEU A 191 1.56 0.26 -0.23
CA LEU A 191 0.71 0.90 -1.23
C LEU A 191 1.41 0.76 -2.59
N TYR A 192 0.71 0.17 -3.55
CA TYR A 192 1.10 0.14 -4.95
C TYR A 192 0.25 1.17 -5.69
N TYR A 193 0.89 2.09 -6.41
CA TYR A 193 0.22 3.26 -6.97
C TYR A 193 0.93 3.82 -8.20
N ASN A 194 0.20 4.53 -9.05
CA ASN A 194 0.79 5.37 -10.08
C ASN A 194 0.97 6.81 -9.55
N THR A 195 1.70 7.67 -10.27
CA THR A 195 1.89 9.08 -9.91
C THR A 195 2.09 9.91 -11.19
N ILE A 196 1.69 11.19 -11.15
CA ILE A 196 1.99 12.14 -12.23
C ILE A 196 3.09 13.15 -11.87
N THR A 197 3.66 13.08 -10.66
CA THR A 197 4.67 14.03 -10.19
C THR A 197 6.11 13.54 -10.35
N THR A 198 6.32 12.23 -10.54
CA THR A 198 7.62 11.64 -10.86
C THR A 198 7.54 10.87 -12.19
N GLN A 199 8.46 9.94 -12.47
CA GLN A 199 8.37 9.08 -13.64
C GLN A 199 7.08 8.24 -13.58
N HIS A 200 6.27 8.28 -14.63
CA HIS A 200 5.05 7.47 -14.72
C HIS A 200 5.41 5.97 -14.78
N GLY A 201 4.50 5.12 -14.28
CA GLY A 201 4.71 3.71 -13.97
C GLY A 201 4.19 3.38 -12.57
N VAL A 202 4.36 2.14 -12.11
CA VAL A 202 3.93 1.70 -10.77
C VAL A 202 5.05 1.90 -9.74
N HIS A 203 4.72 2.59 -8.65
CA HIS A 203 5.55 2.87 -7.48
C HIS A 203 5.06 2.08 -6.27
N ILE A 204 5.93 1.97 -5.25
CA ILE A 204 5.60 1.39 -3.94
C ILE A 204 5.83 2.44 -2.85
N ALA A 205 4.91 2.55 -1.89
CA ALA A 205 5.13 3.24 -0.62
C ALA A 205 4.89 2.30 0.56
N THR A 206 5.63 2.50 1.66
CA THR A 206 5.48 1.74 2.91
C THR A 206 4.78 2.58 3.97
N SER A 207 4.08 1.92 4.90
CA SER A 207 3.47 2.56 6.06
C SER A 207 3.40 1.63 7.27
N ASN A 208 3.50 2.18 8.49
CA ASN A 208 3.34 1.43 9.74
C ASN A 208 1.91 1.46 10.30
N ASP A 209 1.12 2.48 9.93
CA ASP A 209 -0.25 2.73 10.42
C ASP A 209 -1.31 2.65 9.29
N GLY A 210 -0.86 2.56 8.03
CA GLY A 210 -1.69 2.61 6.84
C GLY A 210 -2.26 4.01 6.56
N LEU A 211 -1.69 5.06 7.14
CA LEU A 211 -2.15 6.44 6.99
C LEU A 211 -1.00 7.36 6.59
N SER A 212 0.18 7.13 7.16
CA SER A 212 1.41 7.86 6.92
C SER A 212 2.29 7.09 5.93
N TRP A 213 2.43 7.58 4.70
CA TRP A 213 3.09 6.85 3.60
C TRP A 213 4.50 7.38 3.30
N THR A 214 5.46 6.47 3.14
CA THR A 214 6.84 6.76 2.72
C THR A 214 7.12 6.08 1.37
N PRO A 215 7.27 6.83 0.27
CA PRO A 215 7.64 6.26 -1.03
C PRO A 215 9.00 5.55 -1.00
N LEU A 216 9.07 4.40 -1.69
CA LEU A 216 10.33 3.73 -2.00
C LEU A 216 10.92 4.30 -3.30
N SER A 217 12.23 4.16 -3.48
CA SER A 217 12.90 4.60 -4.70
C SER A 217 12.75 3.59 -5.84
N GLY A 218 12.30 4.05 -7.01
CA GLY A 218 12.24 3.28 -8.24
C GLY A 218 10.83 2.83 -8.62
N LEU A 219 10.73 2.12 -9.75
CA LEU A 219 9.49 1.54 -10.26
C LEU A 219 9.49 0.02 -10.06
N VAL A 220 8.30 -0.57 -9.97
CA VAL A 220 8.11 -2.04 -9.94
C VAL A 220 8.63 -2.70 -11.22
N ALA A 221 8.44 -2.02 -12.35
CA ALA A 221 9.08 -2.31 -13.63
C ALA A 221 9.38 -0.97 -14.30
N ASN A 222 10.44 -0.88 -15.11
CA ASN A 222 10.75 0.32 -15.89
C ASN A 222 9.84 0.46 -17.14
N ASP A 223 8.54 0.23 -16.95
CA ASP A 223 7.48 0.34 -17.94
C ASP A 223 6.56 1.52 -17.55
N PRO A 224 6.62 2.65 -18.28
CA PRO A 224 5.77 3.80 -18.01
C PRO A 224 4.32 3.60 -18.45
N ASP A 225 3.98 2.55 -19.22
CA ASP A 225 2.61 2.24 -19.61
C ASP A 225 1.89 1.34 -18.57
N LEU A 226 2.60 0.78 -17.58
CA LEU A 226 2.04 -0.10 -16.53
C LEU A 226 1.22 0.70 -15.49
N VAL A 227 -0.03 0.29 -15.29
CA VAL A 227 -1.01 0.88 -14.37
C VAL A 227 -1.86 -0.21 -13.68
N ASP A 228 -2.77 0.22 -12.81
CA ASP A 228 -3.75 -0.62 -12.09
C ASP A 228 -3.15 -1.87 -11.41
N PRO A 229 -2.15 -1.71 -10.51
CA PRO A 229 -1.52 -2.82 -9.81
C PRO A 229 -2.51 -3.56 -8.90
N ALA A 230 -2.68 -4.87 -9.12
CA ALA A 230 -3.33 -5.83 -8.24
C ALA A 230 -2.29 -6.82 -7.69
N PRO A 231 -1.54 -6.44 -6.63
CA PRO A 231 -0.55 -7.29 -5.98
C PRO A 231 -1.21 -8.34 -5.07
N LEU A 232 -0.57 -9.51 -4.99
CA LEU A 232 -0.91 -10.62 -4.10
C LEU A 232 0.38 -11.05 -3.38
N MET A 233 0.33 -11.18 -2.06
CA MET A 233 1.42 -11.80 -1.30
C MET A 233 1.27 -13.32 -1.34
N MET A 234 2.33 -14.01 -1.73
CA MET A 234 2.40 -15.46 -1.84
C MET A 234 2.72 -16.12 -0.48
N PRO A 235 2.42 -17.41 -0.27
CA PRO A 235 2.65 -18.09 1.01
C PRO A 235 4.12 -18.17 1.46
N ASP A 236 5.07 -18.00 0.55
CA ASP A 236 6.52 -17.96 0.82
C ASP A 236 7.04 -16.53 1.13
N GLY A 237 6.18 -15.52 1.07
CA GLY A 237 6.51 -14.12 1.27
C GLY A 237 6.95 -13.36 0.02
N THR A 238 6.97 -14.01 -1.16
CA THR A 238 7.12 -13.32 -2.45
C THR A 238 5.83 -12.59 -2.84
N TYR A 239 5.88 -11.78 -3.89
CA TYR A 239 4.73 -11.06 -4.43
C TYR A 239 4.51 -11.40 -5.90
N LEU A 240 3.27 -11.74 -6.22
CA LEU A 240 2.74 -11.76 -7.58
C LEU A 240 2.00 -10.43 -7.81
N MET A 241 2.07 -9.85 -9.00
CA MET A 241 1.26 -8.68 -9.36
C MET A 241 0.64 -8.90 -10.73
N VAL A 242 -0.67 -8.72 -10.80
CA VAL A 242 -1.36 -8.49 -12.08
C VAL A 242 -1.45 -6.99 -12.27
N GLY A 243 -1.13 -6.47 -13.44
CA GLY A 243 -1.29 -5.07 -13.80
C GLY A 243 -1.91 -4.92 -15.18
N SER A 244 -2.45 -3.75 -15.48
CA SER A 244 -2.90 -3.39 -16.83
C SER A 244 -1.88 -2.46 -17.50
N THR A 245 -1.97 -2.30 -18.82
CA THR A 245 -1.28 -1.21 -19.52
C THR A 245 -2.27 -0.14 -19.96
N THR A 246 -1.83 1.11 -20.08
CA THR A 246 -2.67 2.21 -20.60
C THR A 246 -3.09 2.03 -22.08
N GLY A 247 -2.52 1.04 -22.79
CA GLY A 247 -2.57 0.88 -24.25
C GLY A 247 -1.64 1.83 -25.02
N GLY A 248 -1.31 2.98 -24.43
CA GLY A 248 -0.30 3.93 -24.90
C GLY A 248 -0.47 4.32 -26.38
N GLY A 249 0.67 4.44 -27.07
CA GLY A 249 0.71 4.52 -28.53
C GLY A 249 0.79 3.15 -29.24
N ARG A 250 0.60 2.04 -28.50
CA ARG A 250 0.87 0.67 -28.97
C ARG A 250 -0.39 -0.10 -29.35
N GLY A 251 -1.55 0.21 -28.77
CA GLY A 251 -2.83 -0.40 -29.16
C GLY A 251 -3.79 -0.58 -27.99
N ALA A 252 -4.31 -1.79 -27.84
CA ALA A 252 -5.24 -2.16 -26.77
C ALA A 252 -4.52 -2.20 -25.40
N GLN A 253 -5.30 -2.13 -24.32
CA GLN A 253 -4.80 -2.43 -22.98
C GLN A 253 -4.45 -3.92 -22.88
N GLU A 254 -3.33 -4.24 -22.26
CA GLU A 254 -2.84 -5.60 -22.04
C GLU A 254 -2.76 -5.89 -20.54
N LEU A 255 -2.97 -7.15 -20.15
CA LEU A 255 -2.70 -7.61 -18.79
C LEU A 255 -1.25 -8.10 -18.69
N GLN A 256 -0.49 -7.59 -17.74
CA GLN A 256 0.84 -8.07 -17.39
C GLN A 256 0.81 -8.84 -16.06
N ILE A 257 1.73 -9.80 -15.92
CA ILE A 257 1.92 -10.57 -14.69
C ILE A 257 3.40 -10.51 -14.30
N LEU A 258 3.69 -9.93 -13.14
CA LEU A 258 5.03 -9.70 -12.61
C LEU A 258 5.22 -10.48 -11.31
N SER A 259 6.43 -10.98 -11.00
CA SER A 259 6.71 -11.68 -9.74
C SER A 259 8.09 -11.33 -9.17
N SER A 260 8.17 -11.01 -7.88
CA SER A 260 9.41 -10.69 -7.15
C SER A 260 10.38 -11.87 -7.00
#